data_AF-A0ABD5QD45-F1
#
_entry.id   AF-A0ABD5QD45-F1
#
_cell.length_a   1.000
_cell.length_b   1.000
_cell.length_c   1.000
_cell.angle_alpha   90.00
_cell.angle_beta   90.00
_cell.angle_gamma   90.00
#
_symmetry.space_group_name_H-M   'P 1'
#
loop_
_entity.id
_entity.type
_entity.pdbx_description
1 polymer ?
#
loop_
_entity_poly.entity_id
_entity_poly.type
_entity_poly.pdbx_seq_one_letter_code
_entity_poly.pdbx_strand_id
1 'polypeptide(L)'
;MVTIWIRAIVAAGLSLLFPGAGHVLLRDWIRALLFAGLFTTAVALLLPVDPLAAAGSISEVEAILLAEPRTTQFVLGFMLVFAAADAGFRALGFPPGSRSATTDGPACPSCGRELDTDLEFCHWCTTRIEWEEPEPANTD
;
A
#
# COMPACT_ATOMS: atom_id res chain seq x y z
N MET A 1 -16.85 4.95 -2.96
CA MET A 1 -16.42 3.62 -3.47
C MET A 1 -15.33 3.73 -4.56
N VAL A 2 -15.54 4.44 -5.68
CA VAL A 2 -14.54 4.58 -6.77
C VAL A 2 -13.17 5.08 -6.29
N THR A 3 -13.12 6.09 -5.43
CA THR A 3 -11.87 6.66 -4.89
C THR A 3 -11.05 5.67 -4.06
N ILE A 4 -11.73 4.73 -3.36
CA ILE A 4 -11.07 3.69 -2.55
C ILE A 4 -10.36 2.70 -3.48
N TRP A 5 -11.04 2.26 -4.54
CA TRP A 5 -10.46 1.36 -5.56
C TRP A 5 -9.28 2.00 -6.28
N ILE A 6 -9.39 3.29 -6.66
CA ILE A 6 -8.27 4.02 -7.27
C ILE A 6 -7.08 4.07 -6.32
N ARG A 7 -7.28 4.45 -5.04
CA ARG A 7 -6.21 4.46 -4.03
C ARG A 7 -5.56 3.08 -3.88
N ALA A 8 -6.35 2.02 -3.86
CA ALA A 8 -5.84 0.66 -3.72
C ALA A 8 -5.00 0.22 -4.91
N ILE A 9 -5.47 0.47 -6.14
CA ILE A 9 -4.73 0.15 -7.36
C ILE A 9 -3.42 0.96 -7.42
N VAL A 10 -3.47 2.25 -7.09
CA VAL A 10 -2.26 3.09 -7.09
C VAL A 10 -1.28 2.63 -6.00
N ALA A 11 -1.75 2.33 -4.79
CA ALA A 11 -0.88 1.86 -3.71
C ALA A 11 -0.23 0.49 -4.02
N ALA A 12 -1.01 -0.45 -4.57
CA ALA A 12 -0.50 -1.76 -4.99
C ALA A 12 0.48 -1.61 -6.17
N GLY A 13 0.12 -0.84 -7.19
CA GLY A 13 0.95 -0.60 -8.38
C GLY A 13 2.29 0.08 -8.04
N LEU A 14 2.28 1.08 -7.17
CA LEU A 14 3.52 1.71 -6.69
C LEU A 14 4.41 0.69 -5.96
N SER A 15 3.81 -0.17 -5.13
CA SER A 15 4.57 -1.20 -4.40
C SER A 15 5.08 -2.33 -5.30
N LEU A 16 4.45 -2.55 -6.47
CA LEU A 16 4.93 -3.47 -7.50
C LEU A 16 6.11 -2.87 -8.28
N LEU A 17 6.17 -1.54 -8.42
CA LEU A 17 7.32 -0.86 -9.01
C LEU A 17 8.52 -0.86 -8.06
N PHE A 18 8.28 -0.55 -6.79
CA PHE A 18 9.30 -0.61 -5.75
C PHE A 18 8.65 -0.97 -4.40
N PRO A 19 8.99 -2.13 -3.81
CA PRO A 19 8.44 -2.54 -2.53
C PRO A 19 8.59 -1.44 -1.46
N GLY A 20 7.48 -1.02 -0.87
CA GLY A 20 7.44 0.08 0.09
C GLY A 20 6.89 1.40 -0.46
N ALA A 21 6.92 1.65 -1.78
CA ALA A 21 6.49 2.93 -2.34
C ALA A 21 4.99 3.20 -2.16
N GLY A 22 4.13 2.18 -2.25
CA GLY A 22 2.71 2.34 -1.95
C GLY A 22 2.43 2.69 -0.48
N HIS A 23 3.28 2.23 0.44
CA HIS A 23 3.16 2.60 1.86
C HIS A 23 3.50 4.07 2.11
N VAL A 24 4.36 4.68 1.27
CA VAL A 24 4.62 6.12 1.33
C VAL A 24 3.35 6.91 0.98
N LEU A 25 2.62 6.50 -0.07
CA LEU A 25 1.33 7.10 -0.44
C LEU A 25 0.30 7.01 0.71
N LEU A 26 0.28 5.87 1.42
CA LEU A 26 -0.59 5.62 2.57
C LEU A 26 -0.08 6.25 3.87
N ARG A 27 1.13 6.85 3.85
CA ARG A 27 1.85 7.43 4.99
C ARG A 27 2.22 6.43 6.10
N ASP A 28 2.33 5.16 5.73
CA ASP A 28 2.75 4.05 6.59
C ASP A 28 4.29 3.92 6.62
N TRP A 29 4.97 4.90 7.20
CA TRP A 29 6.43 5.04 7.12
C TRP A 29 7.22 3.81 7.62
N ILE A 30 6.79 3.17 8.70
CA ILE A 30 7.47 1.97 9.23
C ILE A 30 7.44 0.85 8.20
N ARG A 31 6.30 0.62 7.53
CA ARG A 31 6.16 -0.43 6.51
C ARG A 31 6.90 -0.06 5.24
N ALA A 32 6.86 1.21 4.85
CA ALA A 32 7.63 1.72 3.71
C ALA A 32 9.12 1.39 3.90
N LEU A 33 9.70 1.74 5.04
CA LEU A 33 11.10 1.46 5.36
C LEU A 33 11.38 -0.04 5.48
N LEU A 34 10.48 -0.82 6.09
CA LEU A 34 10.65 -2.28 6.22
C LEU A 34 10.70 -2.96 4.86
N PHE A 35 9.73 -2.72 3.99
CA PHE A 35 9.67 -3.37 2.68
C PHE A 35 10.80 -2.89 1.76
N ALA A 36 11.08 -1.59 1.72
CA ALA A 36 12.18 -1.05 0.94
C ALA A 36 13.52 -1.60 1.42
N GLY A 37 13.78 -1.55 2.74
CA GLY A 37 15.01 -2.05 3.32
C GLY A 37 15.21 -3.55 3.11
N LEU A 38 14.16 -4.35 3.32
CA LEU A 38 14.21 -5.80 3.11
C LEU A 38 14.46 -6.13 1.63
N PHE A 39 13.75 -5.48 0.72
CA PHE A 39 13.91 -5.72 -0.72
C PHE A 39 15.29 -5.28 -1.23
N THR A 40 15.76 -4.09 -0.86
CA THR A 40 17.10 -3.62 -1.21
C THR A 40 18.19 -4.53 -0.64
N THR A 41 18.03 -4.99 0.60
CA THR A 41 18.97 -5.96 1.21
C THR A 41 18.94 -7.30 0.47
N ALA A 42 17.75 -7.80 0.12
CA ALA A 42 17.61 -9.04 -0.63
C ALA A 42 18.25 -8.94 -2.01
N VAL A 43 18.02 -7.85 -2.74
CA VAL A 43 18.68 -7.58 -4.04
C VAL A 43 20.19 -7.52 -3.87
N ALA A 44 20.70 -6.80 -2.87
CA ALA A 44 22.15 -6.67 -2.64
C ALA A 44 22.83 -8.01 -2.32
N LEU A 45 22.12 -8.95 -1.67
CA LEU A 45 22.67 -10.24 -1.27
C LEU A 45 22.44 -11.35 -2.30
N LEU A 46 21.35 -11.30 -3.06
CA LEU A 46 20.91 -12.38 -3.93
C LEU A 46 21.19 -12.11 -5.41
N LEU A 47 21.26 -10.86 -5.86
CA LEU A 47 21.54 -10.54 -7.26
C LEU A 47 23.04 -10.36 -7.51
N PRO A 48 23.55 -10.82 -8.65
CA PRO A 48 24.92 -10.59 -9.04
C PRO A 48 25.04 -9.18 -9.64
N VAL A 49 25.17 -8.17 -8.77
CA VAL A 49 25.15 -6.75 -9.16
C VAL A 49 26.32 -6.34 -10.06
N ASP A 50 27.50 -6.94 -9.90
CA ASP A 50 28.68 -6.64 -10.71
C ASP A 50 28.51 -7.02 -12.19
N PRO A 51 28.13 -8.27 -12.55
CA PRO A 51 27.87 -8.60 -13.95
C PRO A 51 26.64 -7.89 -14.50
N LEU A 52 25.63 -7.59 -13.68
CA LEU A 52 24.49 -6.76 -14.10
C LEU A 52 24.92 -5.33 -14.48
N ALA A 53 25.83 -4.72 -13.72
CA ALA A 53 26.35 -3.39 -14.02
C ALA A 53 27.30 -3.37 -15.23
N ALA A 54 27.98 -4.49 -15.51
CA ALA A 54 28.84 -4.66 -16.67
C ALA A 54 28.07 -5.00 -17.96
N ALA A 55 26.81 -5.41 -17.86
CA ALA A 55 26.00 -5.81 -19.00
C ALA A 55 25.82 -4.66 -20.00
N GLY A 56 26.17 -4.90 -21.27
CA GLY A 56 26.10 -3.91 -22.33
C GLY A 56 24.75 -3.85 -23.05
N SER A 57 23.84 -4.78 -22.76
CA SER A 57 22.56 -4.92 -23.46
C SER A 57 21.47 -5.54 -22.60
N ILE A 58 20.21 -5.30 -22.96
CA ILE A 58 19.04 -5.88 -22.29
C ILE A 58 19.06 -7.42 -22.38
N SER A 59 19.50 -7.98 -23.51
CA SER A 59 19.61 -9.43 -23.69
C SER A 59 20.63 -10.09 -22.76
N GLU A 60 21.71 -9.38 -22.44
CA GLU A 60 22.73 -9.87 -21.50
C GLU A 60 22.20 -9.83 -20.06
N VAL A 61 21.48 -8.77 -19.69
CA VAL A 61 20.77 -8.68 -18.40
C VAL A 61 19.78 -9.83 -18.26
N GLU A 62 18.96 -10.10 -19.29
CA GLU A 62 18.00 -11.20 -19.28
C GLU A 62 18.70 -12.55 -19.10
N ALA A 63 19.79 -12.80 -19.83
CA ALA A 63 20.55 -14.04 -19.71
C ALA A 63 21.11 -14.25 -18.29
N ILE A 64 21.63 -13.19 -17.65
CA ILE A 64 22.11 -13.22 -16.26
C ILE A 64 20.95 -13.55 -15.30
N LEU A 65 19.80 -12.87 -15.44
CA LEU A 65 18.63 -13.08 -14.57
C LEU A 65 17.97 -14.45 -14.76
N LEU A 66 18.03 -15.03 -15.95
CA LEU A 66 17.53 -16.39 -16.24
C LEU A 66 18.49 -17.48 -15.72
N ALA A 67 19.78 -17.16 -15.55
CA ALA A 67 20.76 -18.06 -14.95
C ALA A 67 20.64 -18.14 -13.43
N GLU A 68 19.99 -17.16 -12.79
CA GLU A 68 19.77 -17.15 -11.35
C GLU A 68 18.98 -18.37 -10.85
N PRO A 69 19.26 -18.86 -9.63
CA PRO A 69 18.47 -19.92 -9.03
C PRO A 69 16.99 -19.53 -8.96
N ARG A 70 16.10 -20.49 -9.27
CA ARG A 70 14.65 -20.31 -9.13
C ARG A 70 14.24 -19.82 -7.73
N THR A 71 15.01 -20.15 -6.71
CA THR A 71 14.79 -19.65 -5.34
C THR A 71 14.97 -18.14 -5.24
N THR A 72 15.98 -17.56 -5.87
CA THR A 72 16.20 -16.10 -5.91
C THR A 72 15.01 -15.40 -6.56
N GLN A 73 14.61 -15.88 -7.74
CA GLN A 73 13.46 -15.36 -8.47
C GLN A 73 12.17 -15.46 -7.65
N PHE A 74 11.94 -16.60 -7.00
CA PHE A 74 10.78 -16.81 -6.15
C PHE A 74 10.77 -15.88 -4.93
N VAL A 75 11.90 -15.71 -4.24
CA VAL A 75 11.99 -14.86 -3.05
C VAL A 75 11.69 -13.40 -3.41
N LEU A 76 12.31 -12.88 -4.46
CA LEU A 76 12.12 -11.48 -4.87
C LEU A 76 10.72 -11.25 -5.44
N GLY A 77 10.21 -12.16 -6.27
CA GLY A 77 8.85 -12.10 -6.80
C GLY A 77 7.81 -12.17 -5.68
N PHE A 78 8.01 -13.04 -4.69
CA PHE A 78 7.15 -13.14 -3.51
C PHE A 78 7.17 -11.82 -2.72
N MET A 79 8.34 -11.25 -2.44
CA MET A 79 8.44 -9.96 -1.74
C MET A 79 7.69 -8.85 -2.49
N LEU A 80 7.84 -8.79 -3.82
CA LEU A 80 7.18 -7.80 -4.66
C LEU A 80 5.65 -7.91 -4.60
N VAL A 81 5.13 -9.11 -4.84
CA VAL A 81 3.68 -9.37 -4.82
C VAL A 81 3.12 -9.20 -3.41
N PHE A 82 3.83 -9.64 -2.38
CA PHE A 82 3.40 -9.50 -1.00
C PHE A 82 3.34 -8.04 -0.56
N ALA A 83 4.35 -7.23 -0.89
CA ALA A 83 4.32 -5.79 -0.61
C ALA A 83 3.17 -5.08 -1.34
N ALA A 84 2.91 -5.45 -2.60
CA ALA A 84 1.78 -4.91 -3.36
C ALA A 84 0.41 -5.32 -2.79
N ALA A 85 0.25 -6.58 -2.41
CA ALA A 85 -0.97 -7.08 -1.78
C ALA A 85 -1.22 -6.39 -0.44
N ASP A 86 -0.19 -6.23 0.38
CA ASP A 86 -0.29 -5.55 1.67
C ASP A 86 -0.69 -4.07 1.53
N ALA A 87 -0.06 -3.33 0.62
CA ALA A 87 -0.43 -1.95 0.31
C ALA A 87 -1.88 -1.85 -0.21
N GLY A 88 -2.29 -2.78 -1.08
CA GLY A 88 -3.66 -2.86 -1.60
C GLY A 88 -4.69 -3.11 -0.49
N PHE A 89 -4.49 -4.12 0.35
CA PHE A 89 -5.40 -4.43 1.45
C PHE A 89 -5.51 -3.29 2.47
N ARG A 90 -4.40 -2.63 2.78
CA ARG A 90 -4.41 -1.46 3.66
C ARG A 90 -5.15 -0.27 3.05
N ALA A 91 -4.99 -0.05 1.76
CA ALA A 91 -5.71 1.01 1.05
C ALA A 91 -7.23 0.73 0.96
N LEU A 92 -7.63 -0.55 0.93
CA LEU A 92 -9.03 -1.00 0.99
C LEU A 92 -9.62 -0.95 2.41
N GLY A 93 -8.80 -0.68 3.44
CA GLY A 93 -9.27 -0.56 4.82
C GLY A 93 -9.48 -1.88 5.55
N PHE A 94 -8.88 -3.00 5.09
CA PHE A 94 -8.91 -4.27 5.83
C PHE A 94 -7.85 -4.29 6.96
N PRO A 95 -8.21 -4.53 8.24
CA PRO A 95 -7.24 -4.84 9.28
C PRO A 95 -7.40 -6.27 9.83
N PRO A 96 -6.30 -7.01 10.11
CA PRO A 96 -6.21 -7.94 11.22
C PRO A 96 -5.83 -7.12 12.46
N GLY A 97 -6.80 -6.44 13.07
CA GLY A 97 -6.51 -5.54 14.18
C GLY A 97 -7.63 -4.59 14.58
N SER A 98 -8.88 -4.91 14.22
CA SER A 98 -10.03 -4.33 14.90
C SER A 98 -10.00 -4.80 16.35
N ARG A 99 -9.31 -4.05 17.22
CA ARG A 99 -9.81 -3.88 18.58
C ARG A 99 -11.05 -3.01 18.46
N SER A 100 -12.14 -3.64 18.00
CA SER A 100 -13.50 -3.21 18.28
C SER A 100 -13.70 -3.39 19.77
N ALA A 101 -13.28 -2.39 20.53
CA ALA A 101 -13.84 -2.12 21.84
C ALA A 101 -14.56 -0.78 21.69
N THR A 102 -15.82 -0.88 21.24
CA THR A 102 -16.87 0.14 21.40
C THR A 102 -16.60 1.53 20.82
N THR A 103 -16.88 1.71 19.52
CA THR A 103 -17.37 2.98 18.96
C THR A 103 -18.26 2.63 17.77
N ASP A 104 -19.51 3.08 17.79
CA ASP A 104 -20.51 2.88 16.72
C ASP A 104 -20.42 4.04 15.70
N GLY A 105 -19.21 4.34 15.22
CA GLY A 105 -18.98 5.42 14.25
C GLY A 105 -19.16 4.95 12.79
N PRO A 106 -19.73 5.77 11.87
CA PRO A 106 -19.75 5.45 10.44
C PRO A 106 -18.32 5.34 9.87
N ALA A 107 -18.11 4.54 8.83
CA ALA A 107 -16.81 4.48 8.15
C ALA A 107 -16.65 5.64 7.15
N CYS A 108 -15.45 6.22 7.07
CA CYS A 108 -15.13 7.29 6.13
C CYS A 108 -15.27 6.80 4.66
N PRO A 109 -16.05 7.48 3.79
CA PRO A 109 -16.27 7.04 2.41
C PRO A 109 -15.04 7.16 1.49
N SER A 110 -13.99 7.86 1.96
CA SER A 110 -12.75 8.10 1.23
C SER A 110 -11.63 7.13 1.59
N CYS A 111 -11.47 6.79 2.87
CA CYS A 111 -10.39 5.91 3.34
C CYS A 111 -10.85 4.63 4.05
N GLY A 112 -12.15 4.46 4.29
CA GLY A 112 -12.75 3.26 4.90
C GLY A 112 -12.49 3.07 6.39
N ARG A 113 -11.73 3.97 7.04
CA ARG A 113 -11.49 3.93 8.48
C ARG A 113 -12.63 4.54 9.26
N GLU A 114 -12.74 4.17 10.53
CA GLU A 114 -13.74 4.71 11.44
C GLU A 114 -13.66 6.24 11.51
N LEU A 115 -14.82 6.85 11.36
CA LEU A 115 -14.96 8.29 11.34
C LEU A 115 -15.37 8.78 12.71
N ASP A 116 -14.70 9.83 13.15
CA ASP A 116 -15.11 10.62 14.31
C ASP A 116 -16.19 11.60 13.84
N THR A 117 -17.41 11.45 14.36
CA THR A 117 -18.58 12.27 13.97
C THR A 117 -18.51 13.69 14.50
N ASP A 118 -17.63 13.97 15.46
CA ASP A 118 -17.43 15.31 16.01
C ASP A 118 -16.55 16.19 15.10
N LEU A 119 -15.97 15.61 14.04
CA LEU A 119 -15.11 16.29 13.09
C LEU A 119 -15.76 16.38 11.71
N GLU A 120 -15.77 17.59 11.12
CA GLU A 120 -16.14 17.80 9.70
C GLU A 120 -15.11 17.25 8.70
N PHE A 121 -14.08 16.56 9.19
CA PHE A 121 -13.06 15.92 8.38
C PHE A 121 -12.64 14.59 8.99
N CYS A 122 -12.24 13.66 8.14
CA CYS A 122 -11.66 12.41 8.59
C CYS A 122 -10.25 12.66 9.15
N HIS A 123 -10.06 12.47 10.46
CA HIS A 123 -8.74 12.62 11.11
C HIS A 123 -7.66 11.70 10.52
N TRP A 124 -8.04 10.66 9.80
CA TRP A 124 -7.11 9.73 9.18
C TRP A 124 -6.59 10.12 7.80
N CYS A 125 -7.42 10.72 6.96
CA CYS A 125 -7.09 11.02 5.57
C CYS A 125 -7.33 12.48 5.19
N THR A 126 -7.81 13.29 6.13
CA THR A 126 -8.12 14.72 5.97
C THR A 126 -9.17 15.04 4.90
N THR A 127 -9.92 14.04 4.42
CA THR A 127 -11.11 14.26 3.59
C THR A 127 -12.16 15.00 4.41
N ARG A 128 -12.71 16.09 3.87
CA ARG A 128 -13.90 16.75 4.43
C ARG A 128 -15.13 15.85 4.29
N ILE A 129 -15.97 15.87 5.31
CA ILE A 129 -17.20 15.11 5.40
C ILE A 129 -18.34 16.11 5.46
N GLU A 130 -19.33 15.90 4.61
CA GLU A 130 -20.57 16.66 4.61
C GLU A 130 -21.60 15.86 5.40
N TRP A 131 -22.12 16.45 6.47
CA TRP A 131 -23.14 15.86 7.32
C TRP A 131 -24.49 16.39 6.87
N GLU A 132 -25.45 15.51 6.59
CA GLU A 132 -26.82 15.93 6.32
C GLU A 132 -27.45 16.34 7.66
N GLU A 133 -27.52 17.65 7.94
CA GLU A 133 -28.24 18.15 9.11
C GLU A 133 -29.75 17.87 8.92
N PRO A 134 -30.44 17.28 9.91
CA PRO A 134 -31.86 17.03 9.78
C PRO A 134 -32.62 18.35 9.66
N GLU A 135 -33.32 18.53 8.53
CA GLU A 135 -34.19 19.68 8.25
C GLU A 135 -35.18 19.86 9.42
N PRO A 136 -35.25 21.04 10.06
CA PRO A 136 -36.16 21.23 11.18
C PRO A 136 -37.59 21.05 10.69
N ALA A 137 -38.29 20.06 11.27
CA ALA A 137 -39.68 19.76 10.94
C ALA A 137 -40.52 21.04 11.02
N ASN A 138 -41.12 21.43 9.89
CA ASN A 138 -42.01 22.57 9.80
C ASN A 138 -43.23 22.32 10.70
N THR A 139 -43.21 22.89 11.90
CA THR A 139 -44.38 22.96 12.78
C THR A 139 -45.18 24.21 12.39
N ASP A 140 -46.04 24.04 11.39
CA ASP A 140 -47.16 24.97 11.13
C ASP A 140 -48.23 24.87 12.23
#